data_AF-A0A3S4I160-F1
#
_entry.id   AF-A0A3S4I160-F1
#
_cell.length_a   1.000
_cell.length_b   1.000
_cell.length_c   1.000
_cell.angle_alpha   90.00
_cell.angle_beta   90.00
_cell.angle_gamma   90.00
#
_symmetry.space_group_name_H-M   'P 1'
#
loop_
_entity.id
_entity.type
_entity.pdbx_description
1 polymer ?
#
loop_
_entity_poly.entity_id
_entity_poly.type
_entity_poly.pdbx_seq_one_letter_code
_entity_poly.pdbx_strand_id
1 'polypeptide(L)'
;MYYLPYATSLRLSDLGYTNKSQSNLGITFNDLHEYVAGLKRAIKTPSEEYARIGVEKDGKRLQINSNVLQIENELYAPIRPKRVTRSGESPSDALLRGGIEYIEVRSLDINPFSPIGVDEQQVRFPRSVYGLVRIGRCAGNE
;
A
#
# COMPACT_ATOMS: atom_id res chain seq x y z
N MET A 1 31.41 -1.87 -3.14
CA MET A 1 30.33 -2.26 -2.20
C MET A 1 29.84 -1.00 -1.54
N TYR A 2 28.56 -0.63 -1.73
CA TYR A 2 27.99 0.61 -1.20
C TYR A 2 27.25 0.30 0.11
N TYR A 3 27.53 1.07 1.16
CA TYR A 3 26.79 1.04 2.42
C TYR A 3 26.84 2.43 3.06
N LEU A 4 25.87 2.73 3.92
CA LEU A 4 25.87 3.93 4.75
C LEU A 4 26.10 3.50 6.21
N PRO A 5 27.02 4.13 6.95
CA PRO A 5 27.45 3.64 8.28
C PRO A 5 26.35 3.68 9.34
N TYR A 6 25.34 4.53 9.16
CA TYR A 6 24.22 4.70 10.08
C TYR A 6 22.87 4.32 9.46
N ALA A 7 22.85 3.69 8.28
CA ALA A 7 21.59 3.26 7.68
C ALA A 7 21.02 2.05 8.41
N THR A 8 19.72 2.08 8.64
CA THR A 8 18.97 0.96 9.23
C THR A 8 18.28 0.14 8.14
N SER A 9 17.47 0.79 7.30
CA SER A 9 16.79 0.15 6.17
C SER A 9 16.90 1.02 4.92
N LEU A 10 17.80 0.63 4.00
CA LEU A 10 17.86 1.24 2.67
C LEU A 10 16.61 0.91 1.84
N ARG A 11 15.90 -0.19 2.16
CA ARG A 11 14.65 -0.58 1.49
C ARG A 11 13.55 0.47 1.64
N LEU A 12 13.47 1.13 2.79
CA LEU A 12 12.48 2.19 3.04
C LEU A 12 12.96 3.58 2.62
N SER A 13 14.21 3.70 2.18
CA SER A 13 14.76 4.96 1.69
C SER A 13 14.31 5.27 0.27
N ASP A 14 14.58 6.50 -0.18
CA ASP A 14 14.38 6.94 -1.56
C ASP A 14 15.10 6.07 -2.61
N LEU A 15 16.16 5.36 -2.21
CA LEU A 15 16.90 4.43 -3.09
C LEU A 15 16.24 3.05 -3.17
N GLY A 16 15.31 2.77 -2.25
CA GLY A 16 14.65 1.48 -2.12
C GLY A 16 13.30 1.47 -2.80
N TYR A 17 12.32 0.90 -2.10
CA TYR A 17 11.00 0.62 -2.63
C TYR A 17 10.07 1.80 -2.40
N THR A 18 10.39 3.00 -2.89
CA THR A 18 9.51 4.17 -2.78
C THR A 18 9.18 4.72 -4.15
N ASN A 19 7.90 4.91 -4.45
CA ASN A 19 7.48 5.61 -5.66
C ASN A 19 7.23 7.09 -5.31
N LYS A 20 8.19 7.96 -5.64
CA LYS A 20 8.08 9.41 -5.43
C LYS A 20 6.90 10.03 -6.18
N SER A 21 6.43 9.42 -7.27
CA SER A 21 5.27 9.91 -8.01
C SER A 21 3.96 9.78 -7.22
N GLN A 22 3.97 9.05 -6.10
CA GLN A 22 2.80 8.81 -5.26
C GLN A 22 2.70 9.71 -4.02
N SER A 23 3.77 10.40 -3.63
CA SER A 23 3.74 11.28 -2.44
C SER A 23 2.79 12.47 -2.62
N ASN A 24 2.51 12.86 -3.86
CA ASN A 24 1.56 13.93 -4.22
C ASN A 24 0.11 13.46 -4.39
N LEU A 25 -0.21 12.18 -4.14
CA LEU A 25 -1.57 11.67 -4.32
C LEU A 25 -2.59 12.18 -3.28
N GLY A 26 -2.12 12.84 -2.22
CA GLY A 26 -2.99 13.46 -1.21
C GLY A 26 -3.90 12.47 -0.48
N ILE A 27 -3.51 11.19 -0.43
CA ILE A 27 -4.30 10.14 0.23
C ILE A 27 -4.11 10.30 1.74
N THR A 28 -5.20 10.68 2.42
CA THR A 28 -5.26 10.78 3.88
C THR A 28 -5.71 9.46 4.49
N PHE A 29 -5.38 9.26 5.77
CA PHE A 29 -5.78 8.08 6.56
C PHE A 29 -6.75 8.44 7.69
N ASN A 30 -7.41 9.60 7.56
CA ASN A 30 -8.29 10.14 8.60
C ASN A 30 -9.67 9.49 8.58
N ASP A 31 -10.22 9.33 7.37
CA ASP A 31 -11.54 8.73 7.15
C ASP A 31 -11.47 7.66 6.06
N LEU A 32 -12.28 6.61 6.21
CA LEU A 32 -12.30 5.49 5.29
C LEU A 32 -12.83 5.87 3.90
N HIS A 33 -13.90 6.68 3.85
CA HIS A 33 -14.47 7.13 2.59
C HIS A 33 -13.51 8.08 1.87
N GLU A 34 -12.86 8.97 2.61
CA GLU A 34 -11.84 9.86 2.05
C GLU A 34 -10.65 9.06 1.48
N TYR A 35 -10.15 8.07 2.23
CA TYR A 35 -9.09 7.17 1.77
C TYR A 35 -9.45 6.46 0.47
N VAL A 36 -10.63 5.83 0.42
CA VAL A 36 -11.08 5.11 -0.78
C VAL A 36 -11.33 6.06 -1.94
N ALA A 37 -11.90 7.25 -1.69
CA ALA A 37 -12.10 8.27 -2.71
C ALA A 37 -10.75 8.75 -3.30
N GLY A 38 -9.75 8.98 -2.45
CA GLY A 38 -8.39 9.33 -2.86
C GLY A 38 -7.74 8.23 -3.71
N LEU A 39 -7.84 6.97 -3.28
CA LEU A 39 -7.31 5.83 -4.02
C LEU A 39 -8.01 5.64 -5.38
N LYS A 40 -9.34 5.71 -5.43
CA LYS A 40 -10.09 5.63 -6.70
C LYS A 40 -9.80 6.80 -7.63
N ARG A 41 -9.54 7.99 -7.08
CA ARG A 41 -9.11 9.16 -7.86
C ARG A 41 -7.73 8.91 -8.46
N ALA A 42 -6.77 8.46 -7.66
CA ALA A 42 -5.40 8.17 -8.09
C ALA A 42 -5.33 7.20 -9.28
N ILE A 43 -6.19 6.17 -9.30
CA ILE A 43 -6.26 5.18 -10.38
C ILE A 43 -6.84 5.76 -11.67
N LYS A 44 -7.61 6.85 -11.58
CA LYS A 44 -8.20 7.55 -12.72
C LYS A 44 -7.39 8.77 -13.15
N THR A 45 -6.38 9.16 -12.39
CA THR A 45 -5.54 10.31 -12.71
C THR A 45 -4.52 9.91 -13.78
N PRO A 46 -4.53 10.52 -14.99
CA PRO A 46 -3.53 10.26 -16.01
C PRO A 46 -2.15 10.79 -15.57
N SER A 47 -1.08 10.10 -15.94
CA SER A 47 0.30 10.54 -15.71
C SER A 47 0.99 10.85 -17.04
N GLU A 48 1.52 12.07 -17.19
CA GLU A 48 2.28 12.46 -18.39
C GLU A 48 3.56 11.64 -18.57
N GLU A 49 4.16 11.18 -17.48
CA GLU A 49 5.34 10.31 -17.51
C GLU A 49 4.99 8.94 -18.11
N TYR A 50 3.92 8.31 -17.62
CA TYR A 50 3.48 7.00 -18.12
C TYR A 50 2.82 7.07 -19.49
N ALA A 51 2.21 8.20 -19.84
CA ALA A 51 1.69 8.46 -21.18
C ALA A 51 2.81 8.51 -22.23
N ARG A 52 3.97 9.09 -21.90
CA ARG A 52 5.14 9.14 -22.80
C ARG A 52 5.73 7.76 -23.11
N ILE A 53 5.60 6.81 -22.20
CA ILE A 53 6.02 5.41 -22.43
C ILE A 53 5.10 4.73 -23.47
N GLY A 54 3.82 5.12 -23.47
CA GLY A 54 2.79 4.48 -24.28
C GLY A 54 2.23 3.21 -23.63
N VAL A 55 0.97 2.89 -23.93
CA VAL A 55 0.30 1.68 -23.43
C VAL A 55 0.67 0.46 -24.27
N GLU A 56 0.90 0.66 -25.56
CA GLU A 56 1.29 -0.37 -26.52
C GLU A 56 2.43 0.15 -27.39
N LYS A 57 3.42 -0.71 -27.66
CA LYS A 57 4.52 -0.42 -28.57
C LYS A 57 4.83 -1.67 -29.37
N ASP A 58 4.94 -1.52 -30.69
CA ASP A 58 5.29 -2.61 -31.62
C ASP A 58 4.36 -3.85 -31.47
N GLY A 59 3.06 -3.63 -31.26
CA GLY A 59 2.06 -4.70 -31.07
C GLY A 59 2.11 -5.38 -29.70
N LYS A 60 2.94 -4.90 -28.77
CA LYS A 60 3.05 -5.43 -27.40
C LYS A 60 2.53 -4.42 -26.38
N ARG A 61 1.57 -4.87 -25.57
CA ARG A 61 1.04 -4.09 -24.44
C ARG A 61 2.10 -3.98 -23.33
N LEU A 62 2.54 -2.76 -23.06
CA LEU A 62 3.55 -2.44 -22.05
C LEU A 62 2.92 -2.17 -20.67
N GLN A 63 1.72 -1.58 -20.66
CA GLN A 63 1.05 -1.13 -19.44
C GLN A 63 -0.45 -1.48 -19.48
N ILE A 64 -1.09 -1.57 -18.31
CA ILE A 64 -2.55 -1.73 -18.24
C ILE A 64 -3.22 -0.42 -18.67
N ASN A 65 -2.76 0.70 -18.13
CA ASN A 65 -3.18 2.06 -18.46
C ASN A 65 -1.99 3.02 -18.25
N SER A 66 -2.19 4.30 -18.57
CA SER A 66 -1.21 5.37 -18.39
C SER A 66 -1.55 6.29 -17.20
N ASN A 67 -2.21 5.74 -16.17
CA ASN A 67 -2.60 6.50 -14.99
C ASN A 67 -1.50 6.45 -13.93
N VAL A 68 -1.54 7.34 -12.94
CA VAL A 68 -0.58 7.41 -11.83
C VAL A 68 -0.50 6.06 -11.09
N LEU A 69 -1.66 5.40 -10.92
CA LEU A 69 -1.74 4.02 -10.49
C LEU A 69 -2.52 3.22 -11.52
N GLN A 70 -1.97 2.09 -11.95
CA GLN A 70 -2.66 1.20 -12.87
C GLN A 70 -3.79 0.45 -12.17
N ILE A 71 -3.52 -0.01 -10.95
CA ILE A 71 -4.45 -0.71 -10.06
C ILE A 71 -4.18 -0.32 -8.60
N GLU A 72 -5.14 -0.57 -7.71
CA GLU A 72 -5.06 -0.25 -6.28
C GLU A 72 -3.80 -0.82 -5.59
N ASN A 73 -3.33 -1.99 -6.04
CA ASN A 73 -2.21 -2.68 -5.41
C ASN A 73 -0.86 -1.97 -5.60
N GLU A 74 -0.77 -1.03 -6.56
CA GLU A 74 0.43 -0.27 -6.89
C GLU A 74 0.71 0.87 -5.90
N LEU A 75 -0.29 1.25 -5.08
CA LEU A 75 -0.11 2.29 -4.05
C LEU A 75 0.90 1.83 -2.99
N TYR A 76 2.15 2.30 -3.06
CA TYR A 76 3.13 2.02 -2.01
C TYR A 76 2.74 2.76 -0.72
N ALA A 77 2.43 2.01 0.32
CA ALA A 77 2.13 2.54 1.65
C ALA A 77 2.77 1.63 2.71
N PRO A 78 3.37 2.21 3.76
CA PRO A 78 4.01 1.46 4.85
C PRO A 78 3.01 0.63 5.65
N ILE A 79 1.77 1.12 5.75
CA ILE A 79 0.64 0.44 6.36
C ILE A 79 -0.57 0.56 5.42
N ARG A 80 -1.33 -0.53 5.24
CA ARG A 80 -2.52 -0.54 4.39
C ARG A 80 -3.74 -1.07 5.17
N PRO A 81 -4.89 -0.39 5.13
CA PRO A 81 -6.14 -0.97 5.59
C PRO A 81 -6.60 -2.06 4.61
N LYS A 82 -7.03 -3.20 5.14
CA LYS A 82 -7.47 -4.34 4.32
C LYS A 82 -8.75 -4.96 4.84
N ARG A 83 -9.46 -5.60 3.91
CA ARG A 83 -10.59 -6.48 4.13
C ARG A 83 -10.53 -7.60 3.10
N VAL A 84 -10.99 -8.78 3.48
CA VAL A 84 -11.08 -9.91 2.55
C VAL A 84 -12.08 -9.58 1.45
N THR A 85 -11.61 -9.59 0.20
CA THR A 85 -12.40 -9.32 -1.00
C THR A 85 -13.23 -10.53 -1.39
N ARG A 86 -14.47 -10.32 -1.81
CA ARG A 86 -15.27 -11.34 -2.50
C ARG A 86 -14.74 -11.56 -3.92
N SER A 87 -15.15 -12.65 -4.56
CA SER A 87 -14.77 -12.92 -5.95
C SER A 87 -15.20 -11.76 -6.86
N GLY A 88 -14.25 -11.18 -7.60
CA GLY A 88 -14.47 -10.02 -8.49
C GLY A 88 -14.59 -8.66 -7.79
N GLU A 89 -14.49 -8.59 -6.46
CA GLU A 89 -14.57 -7.35 -5.70
C GLU A 89 -13.21 -6.63 -5.65
N SER A 90 -13.19 -5.32 -5.89
CA SER A 90 -11.96 -4.54 -5.72
C SER A 90 -11.62 -4.37 -4.23
N PRO A 91 -10.34 -4.25 -3.84
CA PRO A 91 -9.97 -4.00 -2.45
C PRO A 91 -10.66 -2.77 -1.84
N SER A 92 -10.83 -1.71 -2.62
CA SER A 92 -11.54 -0.50 -2.24
C SER A 92 -13.03 -0.73 -2.02
N ASP A 93 -13.68 -1.53 -2.86
CA ASP A 93 -15.10 -1.87 -2.69
C ASP A 93 -15.31 -2.74 -1.46
N ALA A 94 -14.40 -3.69 -1.20
CA ALA A 94 -14.44 -4.46 0.03
C ALA A 94 -14.37 -3.54 1.26
N LEU A 95 -13.43 -2.60 1.27
CA LEU A 95 -13.31 -1.59 2.34
C LEU A 95 -14.59 -0.77 2.52
N LEU A 96 -15.19 -0.27 1.44
CA LEU A 96 -16.45 0.49 1.52
C LEU A 96 -17.63 -0.36 2.03
N ARG A 97 -17.68 -1.64 1.63
CA ARG A 97 -18.78 -2.54 2.01
C ARG A 97 -18.80 -2.85 3.50
N GLY A 98 -17.63 -3.12 4.08
CA GLY A 98 -17.55 -3.69 5.42
C GLY A 98 -16.74 -2.89 6.43
N GLY A 99 -16.06 -1.83 6.01
CA GLY A 99 -15.06 -1.16 6.82
C GLY A 99 -13.70 -1.84 6.79
N ILE A 100 -12.80 -1.42 7.67
CA ILE A 100 -11.48 -2.05 7.81
C ILE A 100 -11.65 -3.34 8.63
N GLU A 101 -11.04 -4.44 8.20
CA GLU A 101 -11.07 -5.72 8.90
C GLU A 101 -9.73 -5.99 9.61
N TYR A 102 -8.63 -5.73 8.92
CA TYR A 102 -7.28 -5.85 9.45
C TYR A 102 -6.35 -4.83 8.80
N ILE A 103 -5.15 -4.68 9.37
CA ILE A 103 -4.09 -3.82 8.83
C ILE A 103 -2.94 -4.69 8.33
N GLU A 104 -2.36 -4.29 7.19
CA GLU A 104 -1.16 -4.91 6.62
C GLU A 104 0.03 -3.98 6.89
N VAL A 105 0.98 -4.43 7.72
CA VAL A 105 2.23 -3.71 7.97
C VAL A 105 3.29 -4.17 6.96
N ARG A 106 3.79 -3.25 6.14
CA ARG A 106 4.70 -3.55 5.02
C ARG A 106 6.13 -3.02 5.23
N SER A 107 6.38 -2.36 6.36
CA SER A 107 7.67 -1.73 6.66
C SER A 107 8.73 -2.68 7.21
N LEU A 108 8.43 -3.97 7.43
CA LEU A 108 9.40 -4.94 7.94
C LEU A 108 10.32 -5.42 6.83
N ASP A 109 11.62 -5.42 7.11
CA ASP A 109 12.64 -6.02 6.26
C ASP A 109 12.81 -7.50 6.58
N ILE A 110 13.37 -8.26 5.62
CA ILE A 110 13.69 -9.68 5.83
C ILE A 110 14.76 -9.78 6.91
N ASN A 111 14.48 -10.59 7.93
CA ASN A 111 15.43 -10.88 9.00
C ASN A 111 16.48 -11.89 8.51
N PRO A 112 17.75 -11.50 8.36
CA PRO A 112 18.81 -12.41 7.92
C PRO A 112 19.21 -13.43 8.98
N PHE A 113 18.80 -13.23 10.25
CA PHE A 113 19.12 -14.12 11.37
C PHE A 113 18.07 -15.20 11.60
N SER A 114 16.98 -15.20 10.82
CA SER A 114 15.93 -16.22 10.87
C SER A 114 15.88 -17.01 9.56
N PRO A 115 15.81 -18.35 9.60
CA PRO A 115 15.72 -19.16 8.38
C PRO A 115 14.42 -18.93 7.58
N ILE A 116 13.37 -18.39 8.23
CA ILE A 116 12.09 -18.06 7.60
C ILE A 116 11.95 -16.56 7.29
N GLY A 117 13.02 -15.77 7.51
CA GLY A 117 13.03 -14.33 7.22
C GLY A 117 12.26 -13.45 8.21
N VAL A 118 11.73 -14.01 9.30
CA VAL A 118 11.05 -13.30 10.41
C VAL A 118 11.16 -14.12 11.69
N ASP A 119 11.16 -13.49 12.86
CA ASP A 119 11.16 -14.19 14.16
C ASP A 119 9.94 -13.84 15.03
N GLU A 120 9.77 -14.57 16.12
CA GLU A 120 8.66 -14.39 17.06
C GLU A 120 8.66 -13.01 17.74
N GLN A 121 9.85 -12.45 18.00
CA GLN A 121 10.00 -11.14 18.64
C GLN A 121 9.51 -10.03 17.69
N GLN A 122 9.84 -10.12 16.41
CA GLN A 122 9.41 -9.24 15.34
C GLN A 122 7.90 -9.33 15.08
N VAL A 123 7.23 -10.43 15.45
CA VAL A 123 5.76 -10.53 15.38
C VAL A 123 5.11 -9.98 16.66
N ARG A 124 5.68 -10.28 17.82
CA ARG A 124 5.14 -9.83 19.12
C ARG A 124 5.28 -8.33 19.33
N PHE A 125 6.38 -7.72 18.90
CA PHE A 125 6.61 -6.30 19.11
C PHE A 125 5.58 -5.41 18.40
N PRO A 126 5.33 -5.56 17.08
CA PRO A 126 4.24 -4.85 16.41
C PRO A 126 2.88 -5.17 17.00
N ARG A 127 2.63 -6.41 17.44
CA ARG A 127 1.38 -6.74 18.14
C ARG A 127 1.22 -5.95 19.44
N SER A 128 2.27 -5.70 20.20
CA SER A 128 2.19 -4.85 21.40
C SER A 128 2.00 -3.37 21.07
N VAL A 129 2.61 -2.89 19.98
CA VAL A 129 2.52 -1.49 19.53
C VAL A 129 1.17 -1.18 18.87
N TYR A 130 0.68 -2.07 18.01
CA TYR A 130 -0.54 -1.89 17.21
C TYR A 130 -1.74 -2.70 17.70
N GLY A 131 -1.57 -3.62 18.65
CA GLY A 131 -2.65 -4.46 19.18
C GLY A 131 -3.74 -3.70 19.93
N LEU A 132 -3.48 -2.44 20.28
CA LEU A 132 -4.45 -1.50 20.84
C LEU A 132 -5.17 -0.67 19.77
N VAL A 133 -4.86 -0.83 18.48
CA VAL A 133 -5.69 -0.31 17.40
C VAL A 133 -6.98 -1.11 17.43
N ARG A 134 -7.94 -0.63 18.26
CA ARG A 134 -9.36 -0.93 18.12
C ARG A 134 -9.72 -0.56 16.70
N ILE A 135 -9.67 -1.52 15.79
CA ILE A 135 -10.27 -1.39 14.46
C ILE A 135 -11.75 -1.19 14.78
N GLY A 136 -12.17 0.07 14.75
CA GLY A 136 -13.48 0.49 15.23
C GLY A 136 -14.52 -0.39 14.57
N ARG A 137 -15.30 -1.12 15.38
CA ARG A 137 -16.68 -1.39 15.00
C ARG A 137 -17.30 -0.01 14.78
N CYS A 138 -17.47 0.40 13.53
CA CYS A 138 -18.61 1.23 13.18
C CYS A 138 -19.85 0.37 13.46
N ALA A 139 -20.19 0.21 14.74
CA ALA A 139 -21.48 -0.27 15.15
C ALA A 139 -22.43 0.87 14.81
N GLY A 140 -23.28 0.65 13.81
CA GLY A 140 -24.43 1.51 13.58
C GLY A 140 -25.21 1.66 14.88
N ASN A 141 -25.70 2.88 15.09
CA ASN A 141 -26.77 3.15 16.04
C ASN A 141 -27.90 2.14 15.85
N GLU A 142 -28.17 1.37 16.91
CA GLU A 142 -29.52 1.01 17.32
C GLU A 142 -29.77 1.65 18.69
#